data_AF-A0A6I2H5K3-F1
#
_entry.id   AF-A0A6I2H5K3-F1
#
_cell.length_a   1.000
_cell.length_b   1.000
_cell.length_c   1.000
_cell.angle_alpha   90.00
_cell.angle_beta   90.00
_cell.angle_gamma   90.00
#
_symmetry.space_group_name_H-M   'P 1'
#
loop_
_entity.id
_entity.type
_entity.pdbx_description
1 polymer ?
#
loop_
_entity_poly.entity_id
_entity_poly.type
_entity_poly.pdbx_seq_one_letter_code
_entity_poly.pdbx_strand_id
1 'polypeptide(L)'
;MTPMPGSGLSGDPGTGVLWLVRVEPGTANLAESYASLVAKMNAGLQAAGFDVRTTAVASLYDERLLWARSDGLTIGLSSALSSAAASASTAAPTACSTASLAGLGARLSTVYPESGSSGSPPFAPSRGALLVGVLDHRARPVSYYGGACTHFGQLPDSYFGVQTSSQMVWLNRSTFSWSLPLKQTRFALVSTSESESASAQRSRCAALAAFPRSALDVIAPSSNPFYGPFASAMVQHRSELATSYDLCNALGQDFAPTASAFARSWASALQPSDGTK
;
A
#
# COMPACT_ATOMS: atom_id res chain seq x y z
N MET A 1 -27.04 14.63 7.44
CA MET A 1 -25.89 14.53 6.52
C MET A 1 -25.30 13.14 6.66
N THR A 2 -25.09 12.42 5.55
CA THR A 2 -24.43 11.12 5.57
C THR A 2 -22.93 11.34 5.83
N PRO A 3 -22.33 10.71 6.85
CA PRO A 3 -20.90 10.88 7.12
C PRO A 3 -20.05 10.33 5.97
N MET A 4 -18.86 10.89 5.81
CA MET A 4 -17.87 10.40 4.85
C MET A 4 -17.49 8.95 5.20
N PRO A 5 -17.50 8.01 4.23
CA PRO A 5 -17.01 6.66 4.47
C PRO A 5 -15.58 6.63 5.01
N GLY A 6 -15.31 5.77 5.99
CA GLY A 6 -14.02 5.65 6.66
C GLY A 6 -13.76 6.67 7.77
N SER A 7 -14.71 7.57 8.06
CA SER A 7 -14.61 8.59 9.12
C SER A 7 -14.84 8.05 10.54
N GLY A 8 -15.36 6.82 10.69
CA GLY A 8 -15.69 6.27 12.00
C GLY A 8 -16.97 6.81 12.64
N LEU A 9 -17.62 7.80 12.02
CA LEU A 9 -18.81 8.48 12.53
C LEU A 9 -20.11 7.75 12.18
N SER A 10 -21.12 7.89 13.03
CA SER A 10 -22.47 7.31 12.86
C SER A 10 -22.49 5.81 12.52
N GLY A 11 -21.59 5.03 13.13
CA GLY A 11 -21.50 3.59 12.91
C GLY A 11 -20.61 3.17 11.73
N ASP A 12 -19.98 4.11 11.01
CA ASP A 12 -18.93 3.80 10.04
C ASP A 12 -17.77 3.07 10.75
N PRO A 13 -17.25 1.97 10.17
CA PRO A 13 -16.26 1.14 10.87
C PRO A 13 -14.82 1.63 10.68
N GLY A 14 -14.63 2.85 10.18
CA GLY A 14 -13.34 3.53 10.03
C GLY A 14 -12.56 3.09 8.80
N THR A 15 -11.33 3.54 8.71
CA THR A 15 -10.40 3.32 7.59
C THR A 15 -9.39 2.23 7.92
N GLY A 16 -9.21 1.30 6.98
CA GLY A 16 -8.10 0.36 6.97
C GLY A 16 -6.96 0.85 6.08
N VAL A 17 -5.73 0.61 6.51
CA VAL A 17 -4.52 0.90 5.74
C VAL A 17 -3.69 -0.36 5.66
N LEU A 18 -3.44 -0.85 4.44
CA LEU A 18 -2.63 -2.02 4.17
C LEU A 18 -1.43 -1.61 3.31
N TRP A 19 -0.21 -1.79 3.80
CA TRP A 19 1.01 -1.57 3.04
C TRP A 19 1.63 -2.91 2.62
N LEU A 20 1.97 -3.03 1.34
CA LEU A 20 2.69 -4.17 0.78
C LEU A 20 4.13 -3.73 0.60
N VAL A 21 5.06 -4.38 1.30
CA VAL A 21 6.45 -3.97 1.37
C VAL A 21 7.33 -5.07 0.81
N ARG A 22 8.23 -4.75 -0.12
CA ARG A 22 9.30 -5.68 -0.50
C ARG A 22 10.16 -5.96 0.74
N VAL A 23 10.23 -7.22 1.13
CA VAL A 23 11.09 -7.68 2.22
C VAL A 23 12.20 -8.55 1.66
N GLU A 24 13.42 -8.13 1.93
CA GLU A 24 14.68 -8.79 1.58
C GLU A 24 15.73 -8.38 2.64
N PRO A 25 16.90 -9.03 2.72
CA PRO A 25 17.89 -8.72 3.77
C PRO A 25 18.25 -7.23 3.86
N GLY A 26 18.30 -6.52 2.72
CA GLY A 26 18.58 -5.08 2.66
C GLY A 26 17.46 -4.17 3.20
N THR A 27 16.25 -4.70 3.43
CA THR A 27 15.08 -3.92 3.89
C THR A 27 15.29 -3.33 5.29
N ALA A 28 16.15 -3.93 6.11
CA ALA A 28 16.49 -3.39 7.44
C ALA A 28 17.03 -1.94 7.36
N ASN A 29 17.75 -1.60 6.28
CA ASN A 29 18.29 -0.24 6.07
C ASN A 29 17.21 0.80 5.72
N LEU A 30 15.99 0.35 5.40
CA LEU A 30 14.85 1.19 5.03
C LEU A 30 13.74 1.18 6.09
N ALA A 31 13.84 0.31 7.11
CA ALA A 31 12.76 0.04 8.05
C ALA A 31 12.25 1.28 8.79
N GLU A 32 13.16 2.15 9.26
CA GLU A 32 12.79 3.41 9.93
C GLU A 32 12.14 4.41 8.97
N SER A 33 12.70 4.57 7.77
CA SER A 33 12.14 5.49 6.77
C SER A 33 10.77 5.02 6.28
N TYR A 34 10.55 3.71 6.14
CA TYR A 34 9.25 3.12 5.85
C TYR A 34 8.26 3.34 6.98
N ALA A 35 8.66 3.11 8.24
CA ALA A 35 7.81 3.37 9.39
C ALA A 35 7.40 4.85 9.48
N SER A 36 8.34 5.77 9.21
CA SER A 36 8.09 7.22 9.16
C SER A 36 7.13 7.60 8.03
N LEU A 37 7.31 7.06 6.82
CA LEU A 37 6.40 7.28 5.70
C LEU A 37 4.98 6.81 6.01
N VAL A 38 4.83 5.59 6.56
CA VAL A 38 3.53 5.03 6.96
C VAL A 38 2.88 5.89 8.05
N ALA A 39 3.65 6.37 9.02
CA ALA A 39 3.16 7.27 10.06
C ALA A 39 2.66 8.60 9.48
N LYS A 40 3.42 9.21 8.55
CA LYS A 40 3.03 10.46 7.87
C LYS A 40 1.77 10.29 7.03
N MET A 41 1.63 9.16 6.32
CA MET A 41 0.40 8.85 5.58
C MET A 41 -0.81 8.75 6.51
N ASN A 42 -0.68 8.01 7.61
CA ASN A 42 -1.75 7.87 8.60
C ASN A 42 -2.13 9.22 9.23
N ALA A 43 -1.15 10.05 9.58
CA ALA A 43 -1.40 11.39 10.11
C ALA A 43 -2.12 12.28 9.08
N GLY A 44 -1.73 12.21 7.80
CA GLY A 44 -2.41 12.91 6.71
C GLY A 44 -3.88 12.47 6.57
N LEU A 45 -4.15 11.16 6.63
CA LEU A 45 -5.51 10.61 6.63
C LEU A 45 -6.32 11.11 7.82
N GLN A 46 -5.78 11.03 9.04
CA GLN A 46 -6.44 11.51 10.24
C GLN A 46 -6.76 13.01 10.17
N ALA A 47 -5.81 13.82 9.69
CA ALA A 47 -6.01 15.25 9.49
C ALA A 47 -7.08 15.59 8.43
N ALA A 48 -7.33 14.67 7.48
CA ALA A 48 -8.39 14.81 6.48
C ALA A 48 -9.76 14.25 6.93
N GLY A 49 -9.87 13.78 8.18
CA GLY A 49 -11.13 13.29 8.77
C GLY A 49 -11.38 11.79 8.64
N PHE A 50 -10.37 11.00 8.27
CA PHE A 50 -10.45 9.54 8.33
C PHE A 50 -10.14 9.02 9.75
N ASP A 51 -10.91 8.04 10.21
CA ASP A 51 -10.63 7.31 11.46
C ASP A 51 -9.78 6.06 11.15
N VAL A 52 -8.46 6.19 11.18
CA VAL A 52 -7.53 5.09 10.88
C VAL A 52 -7.51 4.08 12.02
N ARG A 53 -8.40 3.09 11.95
CA ARG A 53 -8.54 2.01 12.96
C ARG A 53 -7.57 0.86 12.79
N THR A 54 -7.06 0.67 11.57
CA THR A 54 -6.11 -0.41 11.28
C THR A 54 -5.04 0.08 10.34
N THR A 55 -3.79 -0.22 10.70
CA THR A 55 -2.65 -0.13 9.79
C THR A 55 -1.94 -1.45 9.83
N ALA A 56 -1.74 -2.09 8.68
CA ALA A 56 -1.00 -3.33 8.59
C ALA A 56 0.04 -3.27 7.48
N VAL A 57 1.07 -4.09 7.64
CA VAL A 57 2.18 -4.25 6.71
C VAL A 57 2.29 -5.73 6.38
N ALA A 58 2.20 -6.02 5.09
CA ALA A 58 2.37 -7.34 4.53
C ALA A 58 3.56 -7.36 3.57
N SER A 59 4.09 -8.53 3.32
CA SER A 59 5.12 -8.74 2.32
C SER A 59 4.53 -8.62 0.92
N LEU A 60 5.26 -7.97 0.03
CA LEU A 60 4.86 -7.74 -1.37
C LEU A 60 4.85 -9.03 -2.21
N TYR A 61 5.58 -10.08 -1.81
CA TYR A 61 5.83 -11.25 -2.68
C TYR A 61 5.51 -12.62 -2.07
N ASP A 62 5.09 -12.73 -0.80
CA ASP A 62 4.89 -14.04 -0.14
C ASP A 62 3.59 -14.17 0.66
N GLU A 63 2.65 -13.22 0.51
CA GLU A 63 1.34 -13.23 1.19
C GLU A 63 1.39 -13.25 2.72
N ARG A 64 2.52 -12.96 3.35
CA ARG A 64 2.63 -12.87 4.81
C ARG A 64 2.19 -11.51 5.31
N LEU A 65 1.31 -11.49 6.32
CA LEU A 65 1.04 -10.29 7.10
C LEU A 65 2.10 -10.18 8.19
N LEU A 66 3.02 -9.23 8.06
CA LEU A 66 4.21 -9.14 8.90
C LEU A 66 3.91 -8.46 10.23
N TRP A 67 3.09 -7.42 10.16
CA TRP A 67 2.76 -6.55 11.28
C TRP A 67 1.39 -5.93 11.06
N ALA A 68 0.65 -5.74 12.13
CA ALA A 68 -0.55 -4.91 12.12
C ALA A 68 -0.65 -4.17 13.43
N ARG A 69 -1.03 -2.90 13.41
CA ARG A 69 -1.33 -2.10 14.59
C ARG A 69 -2.58 -2.64 15.28
N SER A 70 -2.42 -3.04 16.52
CA SER A 70 -3.46 -3.41 17.47
C SER A 70 -3.09 -2.85 18.85
N ASP A 71 -4.07 -2.68 19.71
CA ASP A 71 -3.83 -2.36 21.11
C ASP A 71 -2.99 -3.48 21.75
N GLY A 72 -1.94 -3.12 22.49
CA GLY A 72 -1.07 -4.08 23.18
C GLY A 72 0.11 -4.65 22.39
N LEU A 73 0.43 -4.12 21.20
CA LEU A 73 1.69 -4.48 20.52
C LEU A 73 2.91 -4.10 21.32
N THR A 74 3.83 -5.04 21.44
CA THR A 74 5.14 -4.85 22.08
C THR A 74 6.20 -4.35 21.10
N ILE A 75 6.03 -4.55 19.78
CA ILE A 75 7.01 -4.17 18.76
C ILE A 75 6.48 -3.10 17.79
N GLY A 76 7.33 -2.11 17.52
CA GLY A 76 7.08 -1.09 16.49
C GLY A 76 7.27 -1.62 15.08
N LEU A 77 6.71 -0.93 14.09
CA LEU A 77 6.79 -1.32 12.67
C LEU A 77 8.23 -1.41 12.16
N SER A 78 9.11 -0.49 12.53
CA SER A 78 10.53 -0.55 12.12
C SER A 78 11.20 -1.83 12.62
N SER A 79 10.98 -2.19 13.89
CA SER A 79 11.49 -3.45 14.46
C SER A 79 10.92 -4.69 13.77
N ALA A 80 9.62 -4.69 13.45
CA ALA A 80 8.99 -5.78 12.72
C ALA A 80 9.58 -5.94 11.31
N LEU A 81 9.81 -4.84 10.58
CA LEU A 81 10.46 -4.86 9.27
C LEU A 81 11.91 -5.34 9.34
N SER A 82 12.68 -4.89 10.34
CA SER A 82 14.06 -5.36 10.54
C SER A 82 14.10 -6.86 10.89
N SER A 83 13.16 -7.35 11.70
CA SER A 83 13.04 -8.78 12.01
C SER A 83 12.66 -9.59 10.77
N ALA A 84 11.71 -9.10 9.97
CA ALA A 84 11.32 -9.76 8.74
C ALA A 84 12.49 -9.81 7.75
N ALA A 85 13.23 -8.71 7.59
CA ALA A 85 14.43 -8.62 6.77
C ALA A 85 15.51 -9.62 7.19
N ALA A 86 15.74 -9.80 8.50
CA ALA A 86 16.72 -10.76 9.03
C ALA A 86 16.37 -12.22 8.68
N SER A 87 15.07 -12.53 8.56
CA SER A 87 14.56 -13.85 8.16
C SER A 87 14.30 -14.00 6.66
N ALA A 88 14.56 -12.96 5.87
CA ALA A 88 14.15 -12.91 4.48
C ALA A 88 15.02 -13.82 3.61
N SER A 89 14.39 -14.41 2.58
CA SER A 89 15.12 -15.15 1.55
C SER A 89 16.08 -14.22 0.81
N THR A 90 17.25 -14.75 0.46
CA THR A 90 18.20 -14.07 -0.45
C THR A 90 17.85 -14.30 -1.92
N ALA A 91 16.91 -15.20 -2.22
CA ALA A 91 16.47 -15.45 -3.58
C ALA A 91 15.64 -14.26 -4.09
N ALA A 92 15.93 -13.83 -5.32
CA ALA A 92 15.13 -12.78 -5.95
C ALA A 92 13.68 -13.26 -6.14
N PRO A 93 12.67 -12.41 -5.85
CA PRO A 93 11.29 -12.76 -6.12
C PRO A 93 11.08 -12.97 -7.61
N THR A 94 10.19 -13.90 -7.96
CA THR A 94 9.83 -14.23 -9.35
C THR A 94 8.37 -13.92 -9.67
N ALA A 95 7.54 -13.74 -8.65
CA ALA A 95 6.11 -13.46 -8.79
C ALA A 95 5.84 -12.01 -9.20
N CYS A 96 4.64 -11.76 -9.72
CA CYS A 96 4.16 -10.41 -10.00
C CYS A 96 4.06 -9.57 -8.72
N SER A 97 4.37 -8.27 -8.82
CA SER A 97 4.27 -7.31 -7.70
C SER A 97 2.85 -7.12 -7.15
N THR A 98 1.82 -7.68 -7.79
CA THR A 98 0.45 -7.67 -7.28
C THR A 98 -0.08 -9.05 -6.88
N ALA A 99 0.74 -10.11 -6.99
CA ALA A 99 0.33 -11.47 -6.63
C ALA A 99 -0.03 -11.57 -5.14
N SER A 100 0.83 -11.06 -4.26
CA SER A 100 0.57 -11.07 -2.82
C SER A 100 -0.71 -10.30 -2.47
N LEU A 101 -0.95 -9.15 -3.11
CA LEU A 101 -2.17 -8.39 -2.91
C LEU A 101 -3.42 -9.16 -3.36
N ALA A 102 -3.36 -9.88 -4.49
CA ALA A 102 -4.49 -10.70 -4.95
C ALA A 102 -4.82 -11.80 -3.94
N GLY A 103 -3.79 -12.52 -3.46
CA GLY A 103 -3.94 -13.61 -2.50
C GLY A 103 -4.39 -13.13 -1.12
N LEU A 104 -3.67 -12.19 -0.52
CA LEU A 104 -4.03 -11.58 0.78
C LEU A 104 -5.38 -10.88 0.72
N GLY A 105 -5.60 -10.09 -0.33
CA GLY A 105 -6.83 -9.34 -0.52
C GLY A 105 -8.07 -10.22 -0.54
N ALA A 106 -8.00 -11.39 -1.16
CA ALA A 106 -9.11 -12.34 -1.23
C ALA A 106 -9.54 -12.91 0.14
N ARG A 107 -8.70 -12.78 1.19
CA ARG A 107 -8.92 -13.34 2.53
C ARG A 107 -8.59 -12.37 3.67
N LEU A 108 -8.46 -11.07 3.38
CA LEU A 108 -7.93 -10.05 4.27
C LEU A 108 -8.58 -10.04 5.67
N SER A 109 -9.88 -10.33 5.78
CA SER A 109 -10.61 -10.37 7.06
C SER A 109 -10.27 -11.56 7.96
N THR A 110 -9.44 -12.49 7.49
CA THR A 110 -9.07 -13.74 8.19
C THR A 110 -7.58 -13.89 8.43
N VAL A 111 -6.75 -12.96 7.95
CA VAL A 111 -5.29 -13.06 8.04
C VAL A 111 -4.79 -12.45 9.35
N TYR A 112 -3.91 -13.17 10.04
CA TYR A 112 -3.27 -12.72 11.27
C TYR A 112 -1.82 -12.27 11.03
N PRO A 113 -1.32 -11.27 11.76
CA PRO A 113 0.07 -10.86 11.68
C PRO A 113 0.99 -11.89 12.35
N GLU A 114 2.16 -12.13 11.76
CA GLU A 114 3.18 -13.03 12.29
C GLU A 114 3.80 -12.55 13.60
N SER A 115 3.80 -11.24 13.84
CA SER A 115 4.26 -10.64 15.11
C SER A 115 3.46 -11.09 16.33
N GLY A 116 2.42 -11.92 16.13
CA GLY A 116 1.49 -12.35 17.15
C GLY A 116 0.39 -11.32 17.35
N SER A 117 -0.85 -11.79 17.39
CA SER A 117 -1.98 -11.00 17.87
C SER A 117 -2.86 -11.89 18.75
N SER A 118 -3.06 -11.50 20.01
CA SER A 118 -4.08 -12.09 20.87
C SER A 118 -5.40 -11.34 20.62
N GLY A 119 -6.14 -11.73 19.59
CA GLY A 119 -7.39 -11.05 19.25
C GLY A 119 -7.93 -11.47 17.88
N SER A 120 -8.94 -10.73 17.39
CA SER A 120 -9.48 -10.91 16.05
C SER A 120 -8.48 -10.46 14.97
N PRO A 121 -8.57 -10.98 13.73
CA PRO A 121 -7.78 -10.47 12.62
C PRO A 121 -7.94 -8.94 12.48
N PRO A 122 -6.88 -8.19 12.13
CA PRO A 122 -6.89 -6.72 12.13
C PRO A 122 -7.95 -6.11 11.20
N PHE A 123 -8.35 -6.84 10.15
CA PHE A 123 -9.37 -6.46 9.18
C PHE A 123 -10.70 -7.24 9.35
N ALA A 124 -10.92 -7.88 10.51
CA ALA A 124 -12.10 -8.71 10.75
C ALA A 124 -13.40 -7.94 11.00
N PRO A 125 -13.45 -6.72 11.57
CA PRO A 125 -14.53 -5.83 11.20
C PRO A 125 -14.19 -5.21 9.83
N SER A 126 -15.16 -5.21 8.92
CA SER A 126 -15.03 -4.51 7.65
C SER A 126 -14.74 -3.04 7.86
N ARG A 127 -14.01 -2.42 6.93
CA ARG A 127 -13.70 -0.99 6.98
C ARG A 127 -14.58 -0.24 6.01
N GLY A 128 -14.87 1.02 6.31
CA GLY A 128 -15.66 1.93 5.47
C GLY A 128 -14.82 2.57 4.37
N ALA A 129 -13.49 2.50 4.49
CA ALA A 129 -12.53 2.83 3.45
C ALA A 129 -11.26 1.99 3.58
N LEU A 130 -10.54 1.80 2.47
CA LEU A 130 -9.30 1.03 2.41
C LEU A 130 -8.22 1.76 1.59
N LEU A 131 -7.10 2.09 2.21
CA LEU A 131 -5.88 2.47 1.50
C LEU A 131 -5.01 1.23 1.31
N VAL A 132 -4.60 0.98 0.06
CA VAL A 132 -3.57 0.00 -0.27
C VAL A 132 -2.30 0.76 -0.68
N GLY A 133 -1.28 0.69 0.16
CA GLY A 133 0.04 1.24 -0.14
C GLY A 133 1.00 0.17 -0.64
N VAL A 134 1.97 0.54 -1.47
CA VAL A 134 3.06 -0.31 -1.91
C VAL A 134 4.39 0.41 -1.69
N LEU A 135 5.37 -0.29 -1.13
CA LEU A 135 6.77 0.13 -1.01
C LEU A 135 7.66 -0.90 -1.71
N ASP A 136 8.11 -0.61 -2.92
CA ASP A 136 8.99 -1.49 -3.70
C ASP A 136 10.29 -0.77 -4.09
N HIS A 137 11.40 -1.16 -3.46
CA HIS A 137 12.68 -0.47 -3.58
C HIS A 137 13.63 -1.05 -4.62
N ARG A 138 13.25 -2.09 -5.37
CA ARG A 138 14.14 -2.74 -6.34
C ARG A 138 13.51 -2.92 -7.72
N ALA A 139 14.30 -3.52 -8.59
CA ALA A 139 13.85 -4.06 -9.86
C ALA A 139 12.70 -5.06 -9.66
N ARG A 140 11.65 -4.89 -10.44
CA ARG A 140 10.44 -5.72 -10.38
C ARG A 140 10.75 -7.03 -11.12
N PRO A 141 10.28 -8.19 -10.64
CA PRO A 141 10.55 -9.47 -11.28
C PRO A 141 10.02 -9.58 -12.71
N VAL A 142 8.87 -8.96 -12.94
CA VAL A 142 8.10 -9.05 -14.19
C VAL A 142 7.48 -7.69 -14.52
N SER A 143 7.27 -7.42 -15.81
CA SER A 143 6.62 -6.20 -16.28
C SER A 143 5.10 -6.29 -16.16
N TYR A 144 4.43 -5.14 -16.22
CA TYR A 144 2.97 -5.03 -16.15
C TYR A 144 2.23 -5.95 -17.13
N TYR A 145 2.73 -6.07 -18.36
CA TYR A 145 2.15 -6.90 -19.43
C TYR A 145 2.66 -8.35 -19.44
N GLY A 146 3.49 -8.74 -18.47
CA GLY A 146 3.98 -10.11 -18.36
C GLY A 146 2.86 -11.09 -17.99
N GLY A 147 2.85 -12.29 -18.58
CA GLY A 147 1.79 -13.29 -18.34
C GLY A 147 1.62 -13.68 -16.86
N ALA A 148 2.72 -13.67 -16.09
CA ALA A 148 2.72 -13.92 -14.64
C ALA A 148 2.00 -12.84 -13.82
N CYS A 149 1.66 -11.70 -14.42
CA CYS A 149 0.91 -10.61 -13.79
C CYS A 149 -0.59 -10.63 -14.06
N THR A 150 -1.09 -11.65 -14.75
CA THR A 150 -2.53 -11.81 -14.94
C THR A 150 -3.18 -12.46 -13.73
N HIS A 151 -4.32 -11.92 -13.30
CA HIS A 151 -5.16 -12.45 -12.22
C HIS A 151 -6.47 -12.92 -12.83
N PHE A 152 -6.72 -14.24 -12.82
CA PHE A 152 -7.89 -14.82 -13.49
C PHE A 152 -8.01 -14.41 -14.97
N GLY A 153 -6.87 -14.35 -15.68
CA GLY A 153 -6.80 -13.93 -17.09
C GLY A 153 -6.95 -12.42 -17.32
N GLN A 154 -7.02 -11.61 -16.26
CA GLN A 154 -7.14 -10.16 -16.35
C GLN A 154 -5.82 -9.47 -16.02
N LEU A 155 -5.55 -8.33 -16.65
CA LEU A 155 -4.45 -7.45 -16.24
C LEU A 155 -4.70 -6.88 -14.82
N PRO A 156 -3.64 -6.44 -14.11
CA PRO A 156 -3.78 -5.94 -12.75
C PRO A 156 -4.81 -4.80 -12.60
N ASP A 157 -4.88 -3.86 -13.54
CA ASP A 157 -5.85 -2.76 -13.48
C ASP A 157 -7.30 -3.24 -13.53
N SER A 158 -7.60 -4.22 -14.39
CA SER A 158 -8.92 -4.79 -14.55
C SER A 158 -9.34 -5.61 -13.33
N TYR A 159 -8.37 -6.22 -12.64
CA TYR A 159 -8.63 -6.98 -11.42
C TYR A 159 -8.74 -6.08 -10.16
N PHE A 160 -7.91 -5.04 -10.05
CA PHE A 160 -7.88 -4.17 -8.86
C PHE A 160 -8.68 -2.88 -9.00
N GLY A 161 -9.09 -2.50 -10.22
CA GLY A 161 -9.78 -1.26 -10.54
C GLY A 161 -11.26 -1.40 -10.88
N VAL A 162 -11.76 -2.64 -11.00
CA VAL A 162 -13.17 -2.92 -11.31
C VAL A 162 -13.92 -3.36 -10.05
N GLN A 163 -15.18 -2.95 -9.96
CA GLN A 163 -16.15 -3.42 -8.96
C GLN A 163 -17.32 -4.13 -9.64
N THR A 164 -17.96 -5.07 -8.94
CA THR A 164 -19.31 -5.52 -9.29
C THR A 164 -20.35 -4.56 -8.68
N SER A 165 -21.61 -4.97 -8.57
CA SER A 165 -22.74 -4.13 -8.11
C SER A 165 -22.52 -3.39 -6.78
N SER A 166 -21.58 -3.82 -5.93
CA SER A 166 -21.24 -3.11 -4.68
C SER A 166 -19.86 -3.41 -4.07
N GLN A 167 -19.02 -4.22 -4.73
CA GLN A 167 -17.79 -4.75 -4.15
C GLN A 167 -16.63 -4.78 -5.14
N MET A 168 -15.44 -4.41 -4.68
CA MET A 168 -14.17 -4.67 -5.37
C MET A 168 -13.97 -6.16 -5.62
N VAL A 169 -13.75 -6.56 -6.88
CA VAL A 169 -13.73 -7.98 -7.27
C VAL A 169 -12.66 -8.81 -6.58
N TRP A 170 -11.59 -8.18 -6.07
CA TRP A 170 -10.45 -8.85 -5.43
C TRP A 170 -10.56 -8.97 -3.91
N LEU A 171 -11.42 -8.18 -3.26
CA LEU A 171 -11.39 -7.99 -1.82
C LEU A 171 -12.34 -8.95 -1.08
N ASN A 172 -11.80 -9.72 -0.13
CA ASN A 172 -12.50 -10.70 0.69
C ASN A 172 -13.43 -11.64 -0.09
N ARG A 173 -13.00 -12.05 -1.30
CA ARG A 173 -13.75 -12.99 -2.15
C ARG A 173 -14.04 -14.33 -1.48
N SER A 174 -13.21 -14.75 -0.52
CA SER A 174 -13.37 -16.05 0.14
C SER A 174 -14.51 -16.03 1.17
N THR A 175 -14.82 -14.86 1.72
CA THR A 175 -15.82 -14.72 2.81
C THR A 175 -16.99 -13.82 2.44
N PHE A 176 -16.88 -13.01 1.39
CA PHE A 176 -17.84 -11.97 0.97
C PHE A 176 -18.21 -10.99 2.09
N SER A 177 -17.36 -10.89 3.11
CA SER A 177 -17.59 -10.11 4.34
C SER A 177 -17.41 -8.59 4.16
N TRP A 178 -16.87 -8.14 3.03
CA TRP A 178 -16.60 -6.73 2.75
C TRP A 178 -17.25 -6.31 1.43
N SER A 179 -18.06 -5.26 1.48
CA SER A 179 -18.60 -4.59 0.30
C SER A 179 -18.08 -3.16 0.28
N LEU A 180 -16.91 -2.97 -0.33
CA LEU A 180 -16.33 -1.64 -0.54
C LEU A 180 -16.56 -1.20 -1.99
N PRO A 181 -17.32 -0.12 -2.24
CA PRO A 181 -17.28 0.62 -3.48
C PRO A 181 -15.86 1.04 -3.85
N LEU A 182 -15.60 1.08 -5.16
CA LEU A 182 -14.35 1.52 -5.75
C LEU A 182 -13.90 2.83 -5.12
N LYS A 183 -14.76 3.86 -5.07
CA LYS A 183 -14.46 5.19 -4.49
C LYS A 183 -13.90 5.17 -3.06
N GLN A 184 -14.25 4.15 -2.26
CA GLN A 184 -13.78 3.94 -0.89
C GLN A 184 -12.44 3.18 -0.83
N THR A 185 -11.80 2.95 -1.97
CA THR A 185 -10.46 2.38 -2.07
C THR A 185 -9.52 3.34 -2.81
N ARG A 186 -8.28 3.46 -2.34
CA ARG A 186 -7.18 4.17 -3.02
C ARG A 186 -5.90 3.36 -2.99
N PHE A 187 -5.04 3.60 -3.97
CA PHE A 187 -3.74 2.97 -4.09
C PHE A 187 -2.62 4.03 -4.07
N ALA A 188 -1.64 3.84 -3.18
CA ALA A 188 -0.44 4.65 -3.11
C ALA A 188 0.78 3.78 -3.47
N LEU A 189 1.36 4.02 -4.65
CA LEU A 189 2.40 3.18 -5.24
C LEU A 189 3.76 3.87 -5.11
N VAL A 190 4.49 3.61 -4.04
CA VAL A 190 5.82 4.18 -3.81
C VAL A 190 6.87 3.20 -4.32
N SER A 191 7.61 3.59 -5.35
CA SER A 191 8.57 2.69 -6.00
C SER A 191 9.78 3.40 -6.57
N THR A 192 10.85 2.65 -6.83
CA THR A 192 12.01 3.17 -7.57
C THR A 192 11.70 3.41 -9.03
N SER A 193 12.53 4.19 -9.72
CA SER A 193 12.28 4.57 -11.10
C SER A 193 12.22 3.38 -12.07
N GLU A 194 11.47 3.56 -13.15
CA GLU A 194 11.31 2.60 -14.25
C GLU A 194 11.97 3.07 -15.55
N SER A 195 12.67 4.21 -15.51
CA SER A 195 13.23 4.87 -16.70
C SER A 195 14.68 5.35 -16.54
N GLU A 196 15.22 5.35 -15.33
CA GLU A 196 16.59 5.84 -15.08
C GLU A 196 17.58 4.69 -14.83
N SER A 197 18.89 4.99 -15.00
CA SER A 197 19.95 4.04 -14.71
C SER A 197 20.21 3.90 -13.20
N ALA A 198 20.80 2.78 -12.78
CA ALA A 198 21.09 2.56 -11.35
C ALA A 198 22.02 3.62 -10.75
N SER A 199 23.01 4.09 -11.51
CA SER A 199 23.91 5.16 -11.07
C SER A 199 23.20 6.51 -10.98
N ALA A 200 22.34 6.85 -11.95
CA ALA A 200 21.55 8.08 -11.91
C ALA A 200 20.61 8.11 -10.71
N GLN A 201 19.88 7.00 -10.47
CA GLN A 201 19.00 6.88 -9.32
C GLN A 201 19.78 7.05 -8.02
N ARG A 202 20.86 6.27 -7.80
CA ARG A 202 21.65 6.37 -6.56
C ARG A 202 22.17 7.77 -6.32
N SER A 203 22.72 8.44 -7.34
CA SER A 203 23.19 9.82 -7.23
C SER A 203 22.06 10.78 -6.84
N ARG A 204 20.88 10.63 -7.43
CA ARG A 204 19.70 11.45 -7.11
C ARG A 204 19.22 11.24 -5.68
N CYS A 205 19.10 9.99 -5.22
CA CYS A 205 18.70 9.69 -3.85
C CYS A 205 19.76 10.17 -2.85
N ALA A 206 21.05 10.03 -3.18
CA ALA A 206 22.16 10.55 -2.40
C ALA A 206 22.22 12.09 -2.35
N ALA A 207 21.57 12.81 -3.27
CA ALA A 207 21.49 14.26 -3.21
C ALA A 207 20.44 14.75 -2.20
N LEU A 208 19.52 13.89 -1.75
CA LEU A 208 18.48 14.23 -0.79
C LEU A 208 19.01 14.10 0.64
N ALA A 209 18.95 15.19 1.40
CA ALA A 209 19.57 15.28 2.72
C ALA A 209 19.04 14.24 3.72
N ALA A 210 17.73 13.93 3.68
CA ALA A 210 17.10 13.00 4.60
C ALA A 210 17.11 11.54 4.10
N PHE A 211 17.63 11.27 2.89
CA PHE A 211 17.61 9.92 2.36
C PHE A 211 18.63 9.03 3.12
N PRO A 212 18.23 7.85 3.61
CA PRO A 212 19.11 6.97 4.37
C PRO A 212 20.28 6.47 3.50
N ARG A 213 21.51 6.83 3.89
CA ARG A 213 22.72 6.48 3.12
C ARG A 213 22.96 4.97 3.04
N SER A 214 22.67 4.25 4.12
CA SER A 214 22.71 2.79 4.18
C SER A 214 21.75 2.12 3.19
N ALA A 215 20.74 2.84 2.69
CA ALA A 215 19.80 2.30 1.73
C ALA A 215 20.25 2.43 0.26
N LEU A 216 21.33 3.17 -0.04
CA LEU A 216 21.76 3.40 -1.43
C LEU A 216 22.15 2.11 -2.17
N ASP A 217 22.65 1.11 -1.43
CA ASP A 217 23.06 -0.18 -1.99
C ASP A 217 21.91 -1.17 -2.16
N VAL A 218 20.77 -0.90 -1.51
CA VAL A 218 19.60 -1.79 -1.56
C VAL A 218 18.56 -1.30 -2.55
N ILE A 219 18.60 -0.02 -2.94
CA ILE A 219 17.72 0.49 -3.99
C ILE A 219 18.22 0.16 -5.39
N ALA A 220 17.29 -0.12 -6.30
CA ALA A 220 17.59 -0.26 -7.73
C ALA A 220 16.38 0.17 -8.58
N PRO A 221 16.60 0.83 -9.74
CA PRO A 221 15.53 1.03 -10.72
C PRO A 221 15.09 -0.32 -11.30
N SER A 222 13.98 -0.30 -12.02
CA SER A 222 13.44 -1.47 -12.71
C SER A 222 13.44 -1.26 -14.22
N SER A 223 14.08 -2.14 -14.97
CA SER A 223 13.91 -2.24 -16.43
C SER A 223 12.57 -2.90 -16.83
N ASN A 224 11.87 -3.50 -15.86
CA ASN A 224 10.54 -4.04 -16.01
C ASN A 224 9.53 -2.99 -15.55
N PRO A 225 8.93 -2.19 -16.45
CA PRO A 225 7.95 -1.19 -16.06
C PRO A 225 6.69 -1.87 -15.52
N PHE A 226 6.23 -1.42 -14.35
CA PHE A 226 5.10 -2.00 -13.67
C PHE A 226 4.17 -0.94 -13.08
N TYR A 227 4.64 -0.14 -12.13
CA TYR A 227 3.80 0.79 -11.38
C TYR A 227 3.40 2.03 -12.18
N GLY A 228 4.22 2.47 -13.15
CA GLY A 228 3.84 3.52 -14.09
C GLY A 228 2.61 3.12 -14.92
N PRO A 229 2.70 2.03 -15.72
CA PRO A 229 1.56 1.50 -16.47
C PRO A 229 0.36 1.15 -15.60
N PHE A 230 0.59 0.52 -14.44
CA PHE A 230 -0.50 0.14 -13.53
C PHE A 230 -1.26 1.35 -12.99
N ALA A 231 -0.56 2.39 -12.52
CA ALA A 231 -1.21 3.60 -12.03
C ALA A 231 -1.99 4.32 -13.13
N SER A 232 -1.40 4.43 -14.33
CA SER A 232 -2.04 5.05 -15.48
C SER A 232 -3.32 4.31 -15.88
N ALA A 233 -3.30 2.98 -15.91
CA ALA A 233 -4.46 2.16 -16.22
C ALA A 233 -5.54 2.24 -15.12
N MET A 234 -5.14 2.24 -13.84
CA MET A 234 -6.08 2.39 -12.71
C MET A 234 -6.84 3.71 -12.75
N VAL A 235 -6.20 4.80 -13.19
CA VAL A 235 -6.85 6.11 -13.35
C VAL A 235 -7.94 6.10 -14.44
N GLN A 236 -7.87 5.19 -15.43
CA GLN A 236 -8.92 5.01 -16.44
C GLN A 236 -10.21 4.41 -15.84
N HIS A 237 -10.09 3.57 -14.81
CA HIS A 237 -11.25 3.01 -14.10
C HIS A 237 -11.90 4.03 -13.17
N ARG A 238 -11.08 4.86 -12.51
CA ARG A 238 -11.54 6.01 -11.73
C ARG A 238 -10.40 7.00 -11.53
N SER A 239 -10.70 8.29 -11.73
CA SER A 239 -9.75 9.37 -11.44
C SER A 239 -9.09 9.22 -10.06
N GLU A 240 -7.77 9.39 -10.06
CA GLU A 240 -6.87 9.30 -8.90
C GLU A 240 -6.90 7.96 -8.14
N LEU A 241 -7.51 6.88 -8.66
CA LEU A 241 -7.56 5.59 -7.97
C LEU A 241 -6.14 5.09 -7.62
N ALA A 242 -5.29 5.16 -8.65
CA ALA A 242 -3.83 5.18 -8.69
C ALA A 242 -3.15 6.49 -8.24
N THR A 243 -2.21 6.51 -7.30
CA THR A 243 -1.17 7.55 -7.25
C THR A 243 0.21 6.95 -7.07
N SER A 244 1.13 7.28 -7.97
CA SER A 244 2.52 6.81 -7.91
C SER A 244 3.43 7.89 -7.33
N TYR A 245 4.38 7.45 -6.49
CA TYR A 245 5.39 8.30 -5.89
C TYR A 245 6.78 7.71 -6.14
N ASP A 246 7.74 8.59 -6.42
CA ASP A 246 9.15 8.22 -6.46
C ASP A 246 9.63 7.92 -5.03
N LEU A 247 10.20 6.74 -4.83
CA LEU A 247 10.70 6.29 -3.52
C LEU A 247 11.74 7.26 -2.94
N CYS A 248 12.65 7.75 -3.77
CA CYS A 248 13.72 8.60 -3.26
C CYS A 248 13.21 9.92 -2.73
N ASN A 249 12.28 10.56 -3.45
CA ASN A 249 11.59 11.73 -2.92
C ASN A 249 10.75 11.41 -1.68
N ALA A 250 10.04 10.28 -1.68
CA ALA A 250 9.19 9.88 -0.56
C ALA A 250 9.97 9.64 0.75
N LEU A 251 11.23 9.17 0.67
CA LEU A 251 12.08 8.93 1.83
C LEU A 251 13.07 10.07 2.11
N GLY A 252 13.49 10.80 1.08
CA GLY A 252 14.53 11.82 1.16
C GLY A 252 14.01 13.25 1.33
N GLN A 253 12.71 13.47 1.22
CA GLN A 253 12.03 14.74 1.49
C GLN A 253 11.01 14.57 2.62
N ASP A 254 10.47 15.69 3.12
CA ASP A 254 9.34 15.60 4.02
C ASP A 254 8.08 15.17 3.26
N PHE A 255 7.64 13.93 3.48
CA PHE A 255 6.46 13.35 2.85
C PHE A 255 5.12 13.85 3.45
N ALA A 256 5.13 14.57 4.58
CA ALA A 256 3.90 14.99 5.25
C ALA A 256 2.97 15.87 4.39
N PRO A 257 3.47 16.85 3.60
CA PRO A 257 2.63 17.63 2.68
C PRO A 257 2.02 16.76 1.58
N THR A 258 2.78 15.81 1.02
CA THR A 258 2.31 14.87 0.00
C THR A 258 1.20 13.96 0.53
N ALA A 259 1.40 13.38 1.72
CA ALA A 259 0.40 12.58 2.42
C ALA A 259 -0.88 13.38 2.70
N SER A 260 -0.74 14.62 3.15
CA SER A 260 -1.88 15.51 3.44
C SER A 260 -2.64 15.91 2.17
N ALA A 261 -1.95 16.13 1.05
CA ALA A 261 -2.59 16.42 -0.23
C ALA A 261 -3.36 15.20 -0.76
N PHE A 262 -2.75 14.02 -0.72
CA PHE A 262 -3.39 12.75 -1.07
C PHE A 262 -4.66 12.51 -0.26
N ALA A 263 -4.57 12.63 1.07
CA ALA A 263 -5.68 12.39 1.98
C ALA A 263 -6.84 13.37 1.76
N ARG A 264 -6.55 14.68 1.58
CA ARG A 264 -7.57 15.69 1.30
C ARG A 264 -8.29 15.44 -0.03
N SER A 265 -7.55 15.13 -1.11
CA SER A 265 -8.16 14.77 -2.39
C SER A 265 -9.11 13.58 -2.24
N TRP A 266 -8.67 12.54 -1.52
CA TRP A 266 -9.53 11.38 -1.30
C TRP A 266 -10.77 11.69 -0.46
N ALA A 267 -10.62 12.45 0.62
CA ALA A 267 -11.73 12.88 1.45
C ALA A 267 -12.77 13.68 0.63
N SER A 268 -12.32 14.63 -0.19
CA SER A 268 -13.20 15.39 -1.10
C SER A 268 -13.95 14.50 -2.08
N ALA A 269 -13.30 13.46 -2.63
CA ALA A 269 -13.96 12.51 -3.54
C ALA A 269 -15.00 11.59 -2.83
N LEU A 270 -14.94 11.49 -1.51
CA LEU A 270 -15.85 10.69 -0.69
C LEU A 270 -17.01 11.48 -0.09
N GLN A 271 -16.93 12.81 -0.09
CA GLN A 271 -18.01 13.66 0.37
C GLN A 271 -19.26 13.43 -0.51
N PRO A 272 -20.47 13.40 0.09
CA PRO A 272 -21.69 13.44 -0.69
C PRO A 272 -21.65 14.69 -1.57
N SER A 273 -21.89 14.56 -2.87
CA SER A 273 -22.17 15.71 -3.71
C SER A 273 -23.39 16.40 -3.10
N ASP A 274 -23.22 17.62 -2.56
CA ASP A 274 -24.33 18.45 -2.18
C ASP A 274 -25.24 18.55 -3.40
N GLY A 275 -26.41 17.90 -3.32
CA GLY A 275 -27.38 17.93 -4.39
C GLY A 275 -27.69 19.39 -4.67
N THR A 276 -27.30 19.85 -5.85
CA THR A 276 -27.94 20.99 -6.48
C THR A 276 -29.45 20.71 -6.42
N LYS A 277 -30.13 21.52 -5.61
CA LYS A 277 -31.58 21.64 -5.59
C LYS A 277 -32.10 21.98 -6.98
#